data_AF-D6S6U1-F1
#
_entry.id   AF-D6S6U1-F1
#
_cell.length_a   1.000
_cell.length_b   1.000
_cell.length_c   1.000
_cell.angle_alpha   90.00
_cell.angle_beta   90.00
_cell.angle_gamma   90.00
#
_symmetry.space_group_name_H-M   'P 1'
#
loop_
_entity.id
_entity.type
_entity.pdbx_description
1 polymer ?
#
loop_
_entity_poly.entity_id
_entity_poly.type
_entity_poly.pdbx_seq_one_letter_code
_entity_poly.pdbx_strand_id
1 'polypeptide(L)' 'MTGIPDRIILLPKGKVGFVETKRPGGEPRPIQKKRIRQFKNLGFKVYVLDSKENIDEIIKRIGGD' A
#
# COMPACT_ATOMS: atom_id res chain seq x y z
N MET A 1 -0.51 -7.65 -16.57
CA MET A 1 -1.13 -7.35 -15.27
C MET A 1 -1.02 -5.85 -15.02
N THR A 2 -2.13 -5.10 -14.88
CA THR A 2 -2.10 -3.62 -14.78
C THR A 2 -2.67 -3.10 -13.46
N GLY A 3 -2.08 -2.01 -12.96
CA GLY A 3 -2.52 -1.31 -11.75
C GLY A 3 -2.15 -2.00 -10.43
N ILE A 4 -1.09 -2.82 -10.43
CA ILE A 4 -0.52 -3.37 -9.20
C ILE A 4 0.08 -2.23 -8.37
N PRO A 5 -0.06 -2.24 -7.03
CA PRO A 5 0.56 -1.25 -6.18
C PRO A 5 2.07 -1.14 -6.43
N ASP A 6 2.61 0.07 -6.43
CA ASP A 6 3.99 0.36 -6.82
C ASP A 6 5.05 -0.36 -5.97
N ARG A 7 4.74 -0.66 -4.70
CA ARG A 7 5.68 -1.28 -3.76
C ARG A 7 5.08 -2.45 -3.01
N ILE A 8 5.94 -3.43 -2.74
CA ILE A 8 5.72 -4.52 -1.79
C ILE A 8 6.64 -4.28 -0.60
N ILE A 9 6.10 -4.34 0.61
CA ILE A 9 6.82 -4.22 1.86
C ILE A 9 6.84 -5.60 2.52
N LEU A 10 8.05 -6.15 2.68
CA LEU A 10 8.30 -7.41 3.36
C LEU A 10 8.98 -7.09 4.70
N LEU A 11 8.34 -7.47 5.80
CA LEU A 11 8.85 -7.25 7.16
C LEU A 11 9.14 -8.61 7.84
N PRO A 12 9.97 -8.62 8.89
CA PRO A 12 10.24 -9.81 9.67
C PRO A 12 8.95 -10.51 10.13
N LYS A 13 9.06 -11.83 10.37
CA LYS A 13 7.93 -12.70 10.79
C LYS A 13 6.83 -12.84 9.70
N GLY A 14 7.21 -12.69 8.42
CA GLY A 14 6.30 -12.92 7.28
C GLY A 14 5.21 -11.86 7.10
N LYS A 15 5.39 -10.68 7.69
CA LYS A 15 4.42 -9.58 7.59
C LYS A 15 4.58 -8.92 6.21
N VAL A 16 3.48 -8.82 5.45
CA VAL A 16 3.47 -8.27 4.09
C VAL A 16 2.47 -7.13 3.97
N GLY A 17 2.87 -6.06 3.30
CA GLY A 17 1.98 -4.97 2.89
C GLY A 17 2.32 -4.46 1.50
N PHE A 18 1.41 -3.67 0.93
CA PHE A 18 1.58 -3.05 -0.38
C PHE A 18 1.34 -1.54 -0.27
N VAL A 19 2.04 -0.77 -1.10
CA VAL A 19 1.91 0.69 -1.14
C VAL A 19 1.78 1.16 -2.58
N GLU A 20 0.75 1.94 -2.83
CA GLU A 20 0.58 2.74 -4.05
C GLU A 20 1.08 4.16 -3.76
N THR A 21 2.02 4.66 -4.53
CA THR A 21 2.64 5.97 -4.30
C THR A 21 2.05 7.05 -5.19
N LYS A 22 1.79 8.22 -4.62
CA LYS A 22 1.20 9.36 -5.31
C LYS A 22 2.00 10.63 -5.02
N ARG A 23 1.82 11.64 -5.87
CA ARG A 23 2.21 13.01 -5.52
C ARG A 23 1.27 13.49 -4.40
N PRO A 24 1.68 14.45 -3.55
CA PRO A 24 0.82 15.01 -2.51
C PRO A 24 -0.57 15.41 -3.05
N GLY A 25 -1.64 14.93 -2.42
CA GLY A 25 -3.03 15.15 -2.84
C GLY A 25 -3.46 14.40 -4.11
N GLY A 26 -2.60 13.53 -4.64
CA GLY A 26 -2.87 12.76 -5.84
C GLY A 26 -3.66 11.49 -5.58
N GLU A 27 -4.64 11.21 -6.43
CA GLU A 27 -5.52 10.04 -6.29
C GLU A 27 -5.09 8.84 -7.16
N PRO A 28 -5.32 7.59 -6.72
CA PRO A 28 -5.12 6.41 -7.56
C PRO A 28 -6.07 6.40 -8.77
N ARG A 29 -5.60 5.92 -9.92
CA ARG A 29 -6.45 5.75 -11.13
C ARG A 29 -7.53 4.68 -10.88
N PRO A 30 -8.64 4.67 -11.64
CA PRO A 30 -9.72 3.69 -11.46
C PRO A 30 -9.25 2.23 -11.42
N ILE A 31 -8.29 1.85 -12.27
CA ILE A 31 -7.72 0.50 -12.29
C ILE A 31 -6.91 0.16 -11.03
N GLN A 32 -6.18 1.13 -10.48
CA GLN A 32 -5.45 0.98 -9.21
C GLN A 32 -6.43 0.87 -8.05
N LYS A 33 -7.50 1.70 -8.01
CA LYS A 33 -8.58 1.58 -7.02
C LYS A 33 -9.21 0.18 -7.04
N LYS A 34 -9.43 -0.41 -8.23
CA LYS A 34 -9.91 -1.79 -8.38
C LYS A 34 -8.92 -2.80 -7.78
N ARG A 35 -7.63 -2.67 -8.08
CA ARG A 35 -6.58 -3.58 -7.59
C ARG A 35 -6.34 -3.49 -6.09
N ILE A 36 -6.33 -2.28 -5.55
CA ILE A 36 -6.28 -2.03 -4.10
C ILE A 36 -7.43 -2.75 -3.40
N ARG A 37 -8.67 -2.62 -3.91
CA ARG A 37 -9.83 -3.34 -3.35
C ARG A 37 -9.66 -4.87 -3.44
N GLN A 38 -9.18 -5.39 -4.57
CA GLN A 38 -8.94 -6.83 -4.72
C GLN A 38 -7.93 -7.35 -3.68
N PHE A 39 -6.82 -6.64 -3.47
CA PHE A 39 -5.78 -7.05 -2.53
C PHE A 39 -6.28 -6.95 -1.08
N LYS A 40 -7.02 -5.90 -0.75
CA LYS A 40 -7.68 -5.76 0.56
C LYS A 40 -8.68 -6.88 0.83
N ASN A 41 -9.46 -7.29 -0.17
CA ASN A 41 -10.40 -8.41 -0.05
C ASN A 41 -9.71 -9.77 0.14
N LEU A 42 -8.46 -9.91 -0.32
CA LEU A 42 -7.62 -11.09 -0.05
C LEU A 42 -6.96 -11.05 1.35
N GLY A 43 -7.21 -10.00 2.14
CA GLY A 43 -6.64 -9.84 3.47
C GLY A 43 -5.30 -9.12 3.51
N PHE A 44 -4.77 -8.64 2.39
CA PHE A 44 -3.53 -7.89 2.38
C PHE A 44 -3.72 -6.45 2.84
N LYS A 45 -2.73 -5.92 3.56
CA LYS A 45 -2.67 -4.51 3.94
C LYS A 45 -2.17 -3.70 2.75
N VAL A 46 -2.97 -2.74 2.29
CA VAL A 46 -2.64 -1.88 1.16
C VAL A 46 -2.90 -0.42 1.51
N TYR A 47 -1.92 0.42 1.29
CA TYR A 47 -1.96 1.86 1.61
C TYR A 47 -1.69 2.71 0.37
N VAL A 48 -2.22 3.92 0.37
CA VAL A 48 -1.85 4.96 -0.59
C VAL A 48 -0.94 5.93 0.17
N LEU A 49 0.25 6.21 -0.37
CA LEU A 49 1.23 7.10 0.22
C LEU A 49 1.39 8.32 -0.69
N ASP A 50 0.96 9.49 -0.23
CA ASP A 50 1.13 10.77 -0.94
C ASP A 50 2.00 11.78 -0.18
N SER A 51 2.39 11.47 1.06
CA SER A 51 3.24 12.27 1.94
C SER A 51 4.29 11.38 2.62
N LYS A 52 5.55 11.83 2.70
CA LYS A 52 6.65 11.05 3.29
C LYS A 52 6.48 10.86 4.80
N GLU A 53 5.81 11.80 5.44
CA GLU A 53 5.53 11.84 6.86
C GLU A 53 4.69 10.64 7.33
N ASN A 54 3.97 9.97 6.42
CA ASN A 54 3.15 8.79 6.75
C ASN A 54 3.90 7.45 6.61
N ILE A 55 5.17 7.44 6.21
CA ILE A 55 5.94 6.21 5.99
C ILE A 55 6.01 5.36 7.26
N ASP A 56 6.42 5.96 8.38
CA ASP A 56 6.61 5.23 9.64
C ASP A 56 5.29 4.65 10.16
N GLU A 57 4.19 5.40 10.01
CA GLU A 57 2.85 4.93 10.38
C GLU A 57 2.43 3.72 9.52
N ILE A 58 2.66 3.76 8.21
CA ILE A 58 2.34 2.64 7.32
C ILE A 58 3.14 1.40 7.71
N ILE A 59 4.45 1.53 7.95
CA ILE A 59 5.29 0.41 8.37
C ILE A 59 4.75 -0.19 9.68
N LYS A 60 4.46 0.64 10.67
CA LYS A 60 3.87 0.22 11.95
C LYS A 60 2.53 -0.49 11.75
N ARG A 61 1.64 0.03 10.89
CA ARG A 61 0.33 -0.57 10.61
C ARG A 61 0.45 -1.91 9.88
N ILE A 62 1.45 -2.11 9.02
CA ILE A 62 1.76 -3.43 8.43
C ILE A 62 2.17 -4.41 9.53
N GLY A 63 2.85 -3.90 10.54
CA GLY A 63 3.29 -4.61 11.74
C GLY A 63 4.80 -4.55 11.89
N GLY A 64 5.47 -3.50 11.40
CA GLY A 64 6.84 -3.21 11.86
C GLY A 64 6.78 -2.97 13.36
N ASP A 65 7.55 -3.77 14.10
CA ASP A 65 7.78 -3.58 15.54
C ASP A 65 9.00 -2.66 15.71
#